data_AF-R6CEE2-F1
#
_entry.id   AF-R6CEE2-F1
#
_cell.length_a   1.000
_cell.length_b   1.000
_cell.length_c   1.000
_cell.angle_alpha   90.00
_cell.angle_beta   90.00
_cell.angle_gamma   90.00
#
_symmetry.space_group_name_H-M   'P 1'
#
loop_
_entity.id
_entity.type
_entity.pdbx_description
1 polymer ?
#
loop_
_entity_poly.entity_id
_entity_poly.type
_entity_poly.pdbx_seq_one_letter_code
_entity_poly.pdbx_strand_id
1 'polypeptide(L)'
;MLMRSDNTYTFGMTDRNTQCIYISNRINGSFFDRVLCHELCHAFAFSYNIFMDIQTEEIVADFLATYGREVFSLADEIIRKFMKKIS
;
A
#
# COMPACT_ATOMS: atom_id res chain seq x y z
N MET A 1 -15.68 3.55 8.93
CA MET A 1 -14.57 4.06 9.75
C MET A 1 -14.33 3.04 10.84
N LEU A 2 -13.09 2.59 10.97
CA LEU A 2 -12.61 1.71 12.02
C LEU A 2 -12.06 2.60 13.13
N MET A 3 -12.36 2.27 14.38
CA MET A 3 -11.84 2.98 15.54
C MET A 3 -10.57 2.27 16.00
N ARG A 4 -9.46 2.98 15.98
CA ARG A 4 -8.18 2.50 16.52
C ARG A 4 -8.21 2.60 18.05
N SER A 5 -7.33 1.84 18.70
CA SER A 5 -7.15 1.85 20.16
C SER A 5 -6.70 3.20 20.72
N ASP A 6 -6.24 4.12 19.86
CA ASP A 6 -5.86 5.51 20.15
C ASP A 6 -7.01 6.52 19.98
N ASN A 7 -8.26 6.06 19.84
CA ASN A 7 -9.45 6.88 19.57
C ASN A 7 -9.48 7.61 18.22
N THR A 8 -8.57 7.28 17.30
CA THR A 8 -8.59 7.83 15.93
C THR A 8 -9.47 6.98 15.01
N TYR A 9 -10.09 7.64 14.04
CA TYR A 9 -10.90 6.99 13.02
C TYR A 9 -10.05 6.78 11.76
N THR A 10 -9.93 5.53 11.31
CA THR A 10 -9.24 5.18 10.07
C THR A 10 -10.17 4.46 9.08
N PHE A 11 -9.78 4.46 7.81
CA PHE A 11 -10.49 3.72 6.75
C PHE A 11 -9.91 2.32 6.53
N GLY A 12 -8.65 2.09 6.90
CA GLY A 12 -7.94 0.82 6.86
C GLY A 12 -7.03 0.65 8.08
N MET A 13 -6.71 -0.59 8.43
CA MET A 13 -5.77 -0.90 9.49
C MET A 13 -5.11 -2.27 9.28
N THR A 14 -3.80 -2.31 9.36
CA THR A 14 -3.01 -3.53 9.46
C THR A 14 -2.69 -3.83 10.92
N ASP A 15 -3.34 -4.84 11.48
CA ASP A 15 -3.06 -5.29 12.85
C ASP A 15 -1.90 -6.30 12.82
N ARG A 16 -0.77 -5.92 13.42
CA ARG A 16 0.43 -6.76 13.51
C ARG A 16 0.28 -7.93 14.48
N ASN A 17 -0.61 -7.84 15.47
CA ASN A 17 -0.85 -8.89 16.45
C ASN A 17 -1.72 -10.00 15.88
N THR A 18 -2.81 -9.62 15.18
CA THR A 18 -3.69 -10.61 14.54
C THR A 18 -3.24 -10.98 13.13
N GLN A 19 -2.24 -10.26 12.58
CA GLN A 19 -1.78 -10.39 11.19
C GLN A 19 -2.92 -10.24 10.17
N CYS A 20 -3.87 -9.34 10.47
CA CYS A 20 -5.05 -9.11 9.62
C CYS A 20 -5.06 -7.68 9.12
N ILE A 21 -5.50 -7.50 7.88
CA ILE A 21 -5.86 -6.20 7.32
C ILE A 21 -7.37 -6.02 7.46
N TYR A 22 -7.78 -4.93 8.10
CA TYR A 22 -9.16 -4.51 8.25
C TYR A 22 -9.43 -3.30 7.37
N ILE A 23 -10.50 -3.35 6.58
CA ILE A 23 -10.92 -2.23 5.74
C ILE A 23 -12.38 -1.89 6.03
N SER A 24 -12.68 -0.60 6.10
CA SER A 24 -14.03 -0.11 6.32
C SER A 24 -14.95 -0.46 5.13
N ASN A 25 -16.07 -1.14 5.37
CA ASN A 25 -17.08 -1.45 4.34
C ASN A 25 -17.79 -0.21 3.73
N ARG A 26 -17.53 0.98 4.26
CA ARG A 26 -18.09 2.25 3.79
C ARG A 26 -17.30 2.90 2.64
N ILE A 27 -16.15 2.33 2.25
CA ILE A 27 -15.34 2.83 1.14
C ILE A 27 -15.42 1.89 -0.05
N ASN A 28 -15.41 2.43 -1.26
CA ASN A 28 -15.53 1.66 -2.51
C ASN A 28 -14.74 2.32 -3.65
N GLY A 29 -14.61 1.61 -4.78
CA GLY A 29 -13.95 2.09 -5.98
C GLY A 29 -12.46 2.41 -5.78
N SER A 30 -11.99 3.47 -6.43
CA SER A 30 -10.58 3.89 -6.40
C SER A 30 -10.06 4.19 -4.99
N PHE A 31 -10.93 4.64 -4.08
CA PHE A 31 -10.54 4.90 -2.69
C PHE A 31 -10.32 3.61 -1.90
N PHE A 32 -11.13 2.57 -2.14
CA PHE A 32 -10.89 1.24 -1.59
C PHE A 32 -9.55 0.67 -2.08
N ASP A 33 -9.29 0.77 -3.40
CA ASP A 33 -8.04 0.29 -3.98
C ASP A 33 -6.82 0.97 -3.37
N ARG A 34 -6.88 2.30 -3.18
CA ARG A 34 -5.81 3.07 -2.54
C ARG A 34 -5.57 2.60 -1.10
N VAL A 35 -6.63 2.51 -0.29
CA VAL A 35 -6.51 2.07 1.12
C VAL A 35 -5.99 0.64 1.21
N LEU A 36 -6.45 -0.27 0.35
CA LEU A 36 -5.93 -1.64 0.32
C LEU A 36 -4.44 -1.68 -0.03
N CYS A 37 -3.99 -0.94 -1.04
CA CYS A 37 -2.58 -0.87 -1.40
C CYS A 37 -1.71 -0.31 -0.27
N HIS A 38 -2.22 0.69 0.45
CA HIS A 38 -1.55 1.27 1.61
C HIS A 38 -1.37 0.23 2.73
N GLU A 39 -2.43 -0.47 3.12
CA GLU A 39 -2.35 -1.51 4.16
C GLU A 39 -1.49 -2.71 3.74
N LEU A 40 -1.50 -3.08 2.47
CA LEU A 40 -0.59 -4.09 1.95
C LEU A 40 0.87 -3.66 2.11
N CYS A 41 1.20 -2.38 1.90
CA CYS A 41 2.56 -1.89 2.14
C CYS A 41 3.04 -2.18 3.57
N HIS A 42 2.19 -1.91 4.57
CA HIS A 42 2.48 -2.23 5.96
C HIS A 42 2.66 -3.72 6.21
N ALA A 43 1.76 -4.54 5.65
CA ALA A 43 1.84 -5.99 5.80
C ALA A 43 3.12 -6.57 5.16
N PHE A 44 3.54 -6.03 4.00
CA PHE A 44 4.79 -6.41 3.35
C PHE A 44 6.01 -5.94 4.16
N ALA A 45 6.04 -4.69 4.61
CA ALA A 45 7.12 -4.19 5.46
C ALA A 45 7.31 -5.09 6.69
N PHE A 46 6.20 -5.48 7.33
CA PHE A 46 6.19 -6.42 8.44
C PHE A 46 6.68 -7.82 8.04
N SER A 47 6.15 -8.40 6.96
CA SER A 47 6.50 -9.75 6.50
C SER A 47 7.97 -9.92 6.11
N TYR A 48 8.59 -8.86 5.59
CA TYR A 48 10.00 -8.85 5.21
C TYR A 48 10.93 -8.32 6.31
N ASN A 49 10.39 -8.07 7.51
CA ASN A 49 11.13 -7.56 8.66
C ASN A 49 11.85 -6.23 8.35
N ILE A 50 11.21 -5.39 7.53
CA ILE A 50 11.68 -4.07 7.15
C ILE A 50 11.25 -3.10 8.24
N PHE A 51 12.22 -2.53 8.95
CA PHE A 51 11.96 -1.55 10.00
C PHE A 51 12.14 -0.14 9.47
N MET A 52 11.09 0.65 9.59
CA MET A 52 11.06 2.08 9.32
C MET A 52 10.48 2.77 10.55
N ASP A 53 10.81 4.04 10.77
CA ASP A 53 10.02 4.85 11.68
C ASP A 53 8.59 5.01 11.12
N ILE A 54 7.63 5.25 12.01
CA ILE A 54 6.20 5.29 11.65
C ILE A 54 5.94 6.35 10.56
N GLN A 55 6.60 7.51 10.60
CA GLN A 55 6.37 8.55 9.61
C GLN A 55 6.87 8.11 8.23
N THR A 56 8.07 7.53 8.16
CA THR A 56 8.61 6.99 6.90
C THR A 56 7.74 5.86 6.35
N GLU A 57 7.30 4.94 7.21
CA GLU A 57 6.45 3.82 6.80
C GLU A 57 5.14 4.30 6.15
N GLU A 58 4.47 5.27 6.77
CA GLU A 58 3.25 5.90 6.25
C GLU A 58 3.50 6.63 4.92
N ILE A 59 4.61 7.38 4.79
CA ILE A 59 4.99 8.06 3.54
C ILE A 59 5.19 7.06 2.41
N VAL A 60 5.88 5.95 2.67
CA VAL A 60 6.12 4.90 1.66
C VAL A 60 4.80 4.22 1.27
N ALA A 61 3.94 3.93 2.24
CA ALA A 61 2.63 3.33 2.00
C ALA A 61 1.73 4.26 1.16
N ASP A 62 1.68 5.56 1.48
CA ASP A 62 0.94 6.55 0.70
C ASP A 62 1.49 6.74 -0.71
N PHE A 63 2.81 6.75 -0.86
CA PHE A 63 3.47 6.82 -2.16
C PHE A 63 3.10 5.61 -3.04
N LEU A 64 3.22 4.40 -2.49
CA LEU A 64 2.89 3.17 -3.18
C LEU A 64 1.41 3.14 -3.58
N ALA A 65 0.53 3.51 -2.66
CA ALA A 65 -0.91 3.52 -2.88
C ALA A 65 -1.35 4.55 -3.94
N THR A 66 -0.64 5.68 -4.04
CA THR A 66 -0.98 6.77 -4.96
C THR A 66 -0.34 6.58 -6.33
N TYR A 67 0.96 6.28 -6.38
CA TYR A 67 1.75 6.32 -7.61
C TYR A 67 2.25 4.95 -8.06
N GLY A 68 2.16 3.92 -7.22
CA GLY A 68 2.75 2.60 -7.49
C GLY A 68 2.31 2.02 -8.84
N ARG A 69 1.01 2.07 -9.15
CA ARG A 69 0.48 1.55 -10.43
C ARG A 69 1.07 2.27 -11.66
N GLU A 70 1.22 3.59 -11.57
CA GLU A 70 1.80 4.40 -12.65
C GLU A 70 3.29 4.09 -12.84
N VAL A 71 4.03 4.00 -11.72
CA VAL A 71 5.45 3.63 -11.72
C VAL A 71 5.66 2.26 -12.36
N PHE A 72 4.91 1.25 -11.97
CA PHE A 72 5.02 -0.09 -12.54
C PHE A 72 4.61 -0.12 -14.02
N SER A 73 3.54 0.57 -14.39
CA SER A 73 3.10 0.64 -15.79
C SER A 73 4.17 1.28 -16.69
N LEU A 74 4.79 2.37 -16.24
CA LEU A 74 5.85 3.03 -16.98
C LEU A 74 7.11 2.17 -17.06
N ALA A 75 7.49 1.51 -15.97
CA ALA A 75 8.61 0.58 -15.95
C ALA A 75 8.42 -0.56 -16.95
N ASP A 76 7.24 -1.20 -16.96
CA ASP A 76 6.90 -2.27 -17.90
C ASP A 76 6.96 -1.79 -19.36
N GLU A 77 6.48 -0.59 -19.65
CA GLU A 77 6.55 0.00 -20.99
C GLU A 77 8.01 0.18 -21.45
N ILE A 78 8.86 0.72 -20.58
CA ILE A 78 10.28 0.93 -20.87
C ILE A 78 10.98 -0.40 -21.11
N ILE A 79 10.78 -1.40 -20.24
CA ILE A 79 11.38 -2.73 -20.37
C ILE A 79 10.97 -3.39 -21.69
N ARG A 80 9.68 -3.33 -22.05
CA ARG A 80 9.18 -3.85 -23.34
C ARG A 80 9.84 -3.18 -24.54
N LYS A 81 10.06 -1.86 -24.49
CA LYS A 81 10.74 -1.11 -25.55
C LYS A 81 12.21 -1.51 -25.68
N PHE A 82 12.90 -1.77 -24.57
CA PHE A 82 14.27 -2.26 -24.60
C PHE A 82 14.37 -3.68 -25.14
N MET A 83 13.50 -4.60 -24.70
CA MET A 83 13.53 -6.00 -25.18
C MET A 83 13.26 -6.11 -26.68
N LYS A 84 12.31 -5.32 -27.22
CA LYS A 84 12.01 -5.28 -28.67
C LYS A 84 13.15 -4.76 -29.54
N LYS A 85 14.12 -4.03 -28.97
CA LYS A 85 15.31 -3.54 -29.71
C LYS A 85 16.42 -4.58 -29.79
N ILE A 86 16.37 -5.62 -28.95
CA ILE A 86 17.41 -6.66 -28.84
C ILE A 86 17.01 -7.91 -29.64
N SER A 87 15.71 -8.09 -29.93
CA SER A 87 15.17 -9.11 -30.84
C SER A 87 15.20 -8.66 -32.30
#